data_AF-R4KVI0-F1
#
_entry.id   AF-R4KVI0-F1
#
_cell.length_a   1.000
_cell.length_b   1.000
_cell.length_c   1.000
_cell.angle_alpha   90.00
_cell.angle_beta   90.00
_cell.angle_gamma   90.00
#
_symmetry.space_group_name_H-M   'P 1'
#
loop_
_entity.id
_entity.type
_entity.pdbx_description
1 polymer ?
#
loop_
_entity_poly.entity_id
_entity_poly.type
_entity_poly.pdbx_seq_one_letter_code
_entity_poly.pdbx_strand_id
1 'polypeptide(L)'
;MNKKLINIECPTCGNPIVSKYANGEVTGLLLHKCSRCKRYWDLNYTTGTISWVDGKPDKTPAKNFIVDLSTGKTRPMYDKALLRRKGA
;
A
#
# COMPACT_ATOMS: atom_id res chain seq x y z
N MET A 1 -18.93 -10.42 19.74
CA MET A 1 -17.55 -10.16 19.27
C MET A 1 -17.55 -8.87 18.47
N ASN A 2 -16.96 -7.79 18.99
CA ASN A 2 -16.77 -6.56 18.21
C ASN A 2 -15.69 -6.81 17.15
N LYS A 3 -16.10 -6.95 15.89
CA LYS A 3 -15.16 -7.14 14.78
C LYS A 3 -14.43 -5.82 14.52
N LYS A 4 -13.19 -5.70 15.03
CA LYS A 4 -12.33 -4.53 14.77
C LYS A 4 -11.99 -4.48 13.28
N LEU A 5 -12.20 -3.32 12.66
CA LEU A 5 -11.81 -3.05 11.28
C LEU A 5 -10.42 -2.40 11.24
N ILE A 6 -9.60 -2.82 10.28
CA ILE A 6 -8.30 -2.25 9.98
C ILE A 6 -8.41 -1.63 8.59
N ASN A 7 -8.12 -0.34 8.50
CA ASN A 7 -8.16 0.41 7.24
C ASN A 7 -6.76 0.47 6.65
N ILE A 8 -6.57 -0.18 5.50
CA ILE A 8 -5.33 -0.07 4.75
C ILE A 8 -5.32 1.29 4.06
N GLU A 9 -4.25 2.04 4.27
CA GLU A 9 -4.09 3.41 3.81
C GLU A 9 -3.50 3.49 2.40
N CYS A 10 -3.89 4.51 1.64
CA CYS A 10 -3.26 4.81 0.36
C CYS A 10 -1.82 5.30 0.59
N PRO A 11 -0.82 4.68 -0.07
CA PRO A 11 0.59 5.06 0.13
C PRO A 11 0.93 6.52 -0.20
N THR A 12 0.13 7.19 -1.02
CA THR A 12 0.41 8.57 -1.42
C THR A 12 -0.38 9.62 -0.64
N CYS A 13 -1.58 9.32 -0.15
CA CYS A 13 -2.45 10.35 0.43
C CYS A 13 -3.04 10.00 1.80
N GLY A 14 -2.69 8.83 2.36
CA GLY A 14 -3.18 8.36 3.66
C GLY A 14 -4.67 8.02 3.70
N ASN A 15 -5.43 8.28 2.63
CA ASN A 15 -6.85 7.94 2.59
C ASN A 15 -7.04 6.42 2.63
N PRO A 16 -7.97 5.89 3.43
CA PRO A 16 -8.33 4.48 3.38
C PRO A 16 -8.65 4.03 1.96
N ILE A 17 -8.11 2.89 1.55
CA ILE A 17 -8.39 2.25 0.26
C ILE A 17 -9.25 1.01 0.44
N VAL A 18 -8.94 0.18 1.43
CA VAL A 18 -9.70 -1.02 1.72
C VAL A 18 -9.70 -1.28 3.22
N SER A 19 -10.79 -1.86 3.71
CA SER A 19 -10.91 -2.27 5.11
C SER A 19 -10.91 -3.79 5.19
N LYS A 20 -10.19 -4.35 6.16
CA LYS A 20 -10.27 -5.78 6.52
C LYS A 20 -10.67 -5.93 7.98
N TYR A 21 -11.27 -7.07 8.32
CA TYR A 21 -11.46 -7.42 9.73
C TYR A 21 -10.13 -7.87 10.34
N ALA A 22 -9.87 -7.49 11.59
CA ALA A 22 -8.62 -7.81 12.29
C ALA A 22 -8.37 -9.32 12.41
N ASN A 23 -9.43 -10.11 12.55
CA ASN A 23 -9.36 -11.56 12.70
C ASN A 23 -9.76 -12.31 11.41
N GLY A 24 -9.90 -11.59 10.29
CA GLY A 24 -10.20 -12.19 9.00
C GLY A 24 -8.90 -12.62 8.32
N GLU A 25 -8.78 -13.91 8.00
CA GLU A 25 -7.78 -14.38 7.06
C GLU A 25 -8.18 -13.91 5.66
N VAL A 26 -7.33 -13.06 5.08
CA VAL A 26 -7.47 -12.56 3.71
C VAL A 26 -6.14 -12.80 3.03
N THR A 27 -6.16 -13.48 1.90
CA THR A 27 -4.98 -13.81 1.10
C THR A 27 -5.19 -13.39 -0.35
N GLY A 28 -4.10 -13.33 -1.11
CA GLY A 28 -4.15 -13.03 -2.55
C GLY A 28 -3.98 -11.55 -2.90
N LEU A 29 -4.27 -11.25 -4.16
CA LEU A 29 -4.09 -9.94 -4.80
C LEU A 29 -5.42 -9.19 -4.89
N LEU A 30 -5.36 -7.88 -4.68
CA LEU A 30 -6.50 -6.99 -4.83
C LEU A 30 -6.06 -5.70 -5.53
N LEU A 31 -6.56 -5.51 -6.75
CA LEU A 31 -6.46 -4.23 -7.45
C LEU A 31 -7.47 -3.25 -6.86
N HIS A 32 -7.00 -2.08 -6.45
CA HIS A 32 -7.83 -1.04 -5.87
C HIS A 32 -7.50 0.36 -6.40
N LYS A 33 -8.54 1.13 -6.71
CA LYS A 33 -8.43 2.54 -7.10
C LYS A 33 -8.72 3.45 -5.91
N CYS A 34 -7.71 4.22 -5.48
CA CYS A 34 -7.90 5.19 -4.41
C CYS A 34 -8.94 6.25 -4.78
N SER A 35 -10.01 6.37 -3.98
CA SER A 35 -11.10 7.33 -4.22
C SER A 35 -10.66 8.80 -4.19
N ARG A 36 -9.64 9.14 -3.39
CA ARG A 36 -9.11 10.50 -3.25
C ARG A 36 -8.12 10.86 -4.35
N CYS A 37 -7.03 10.12 -4.47
CA CYS A 37 -5.95 10.49 -5.39
C CYS A 37 -6.06 9.90 -6.80
N LYS A 38 -6.99 8.95 -6.99
CA LYS A 38 -7.33 8.24 -8.25
C LYS A 38 -6.23 7.34 -8.82
N ARG A 39 -5.21 7.00 -8.02
CA ARG A 39 -4.17 6.01 -8.37
C ARG A 39 -4.66 4.58 -8.15
N TYR A 40 -4.18 3.68 -8.99
CA TYR A 40 -4.44 2.26 -8.93
C TYR A 40 -3.29 1.55 -8.23
N TRP A 41 -3.64 0.69 -7.29
CA TRP A 41 -2.71 -0.04 -6.44
C TRP A 41 -3.05 -1.51 -6.45
N ASP A 42 -2.05 -2.36 -6.62
CA ASP A 42 -2.17 -3.80 -6.44
C ASP A 42 -1.69 -4.16 -5.04
N LEU A 43 -2.61 -4.59 -4.18
CA LEU A 43 -2.35 -4.99 -2.80
C LEU A 43 -2.25 -6.51 -2.73
N ASN A 44 -1.11 -7.00 -2.26
CA ASN A 44 -0.90 -8.41 -1.97
C ASN A 44 -1.02 -8.64 -0.46
N TYR A 45 -2.11 -9.26 -0.05
CA TYR A 45 -2.36 -9.62 1.36
C TYR A 45 -1.46 -10.74 1.85
N THR A 46 -0.97 -11.61 0.95
CA THR A 46 -0.09 -12.72 1.31
C THR A 46 1.31 -12.21 1.66
N THR A 47 1.85 -11.28 0.88
CA THR A 47 3.20 -10.73 1.10
C THR A 47 3.21 -9.45 1.93
N GLY A 48 2.05 -8.84 2.16
CA GLY A 48 1.95 -7.54 2.86
C GLY A 48 2.60 -6.41 2.06
N THR A 49 2.44 -6.42 0.74
CA THR A 49 3.02 -5.40 -0.15
C THR A 49 1.94 -4.72 -0.98
N ILE A 50 2.17 -3.46 -1.34
CA ILE A 50 1.30 -2.71 -2.23
C ILE A 50 2.13 -2.00 -3.29
N SER A 51 1.75 -2.19 -4.56
CA SER A 51 2.49 -1.68 -5.71
C SER A 51 1.61 -0.80 -6.58
N TRP A 52 2.19 0.27 -7.09
CA TRP A 52 1.53 1.18 -8.03
C TRP A 52 1.34 0.46 -9.37
N VAL A 53 0.14 0.57 -9.92
CA VAL A 53 -0.22 -0.01 -11.22
C VAL A 53 -0.38 1.10 -12.26
N ASP A 54 -1.18 2.11 -11.94
CA ASP A 54 -1.50 3.19 -12.88
C ASP A 54 -1.99 4.47 -12.16
N GLY A 55 -2.05 5.58 -12.91
CA GLY A 55 -2.56 6.87 -12.49
C GLY A 55 -1.47 7.80 -11.97
N LYS A 56 -1.37 8.99 -12.59
CA LYS A 56 -0.44 10.07 -12.22
C LYS A 56 1.01 9.58 -12.06
N PRO A 57 1.61 8.95 -13.07
CA PRO A 57 2.96 8.38 -12.98
C PRO A 57 4.03 9.43 -12.62
N ASP A 58 3.89 10.63 -13.18
CA ASP A 58 4.71 11.82 -12.91
C ASP A 58 4.67 12.26 -11.44
N LYS A 59 3.55 12.05 -10.76
CA LYS A 59 3.35 12.39 -9.34
C LYS A 59 3.46 11.18 -8.43
N THR A 60 4.07 10.08 -8.88
CA THR A 60 4.19 8.84 -8.10
C THR A 60 5.61 8.29 -8.15
N PRO A 61 6.57 8.94 -7.45
CA PRO A 61 7.98 8.57 -7.53
C PRO A 61 8.30 7.22 -6.88
N ALA A 62 7.59 6.87 -5.80
CA ALA A 62 7.70 5.56 -5.15
C ALA A 62 6.56 4.66 -5.64
N LYS A 63 6.92 3.48 -6.17
CA LYS A 63 5.96 2.53 -6.75
C LYS A 63 5.72 1.29 -5.91
N ASN A 64 6.57 0.99 -4.92
CA ASN A 64 6.46 -0.22 -4.11
C ASN A 64 6.53 0.12 -2.63
N PHE A 65 5.63 -0.47 -1.84
CA PHE A 65 5.47 -0.20 -0.43
C PHE A 65 5.19 -1.49 0.33
N ILE A 66 5.58 -1.50 1.61
CA ILE A 66 5.22 -2.53 2.58
C ILE A 66 3.98 -2.05 3.33
N VAL A 67 3.03 -2.95 3.54
CA VAL A 67 1.80 -2.74 4.30
C VAL A 67 1.89 -3.50 5.60
N ASP A 68 1.71 -2.80 6.72
CA ASP A 68 1.46 -3.44 7.99
C ASP A 68 -0.02 -3.84 8.05
N LEU A 69 -0.31 -5.12 7.85
CA LEU A 69 -1.69 -5.65 7.82
C LEU A 69 -2.39 -5.64 9.19
N SER A 70 -1.68 -5.34 10.27
CA SER A 70 -2.23 -5.20 11.63
C SER A 70 -2.69 -3.77 11.94
N THR A 71 -2.06 -2.77 11.32
CA THR A 71 -2.38 -1.34 11.52
C THR A 71 -2.98 -0.67 10.29
N GLY A 72 -2.76 -1.23 9.11
CA GLY A 72 -3.15 -0.68 7.81
C GLY A 72 -2.19 0.37 7.25
N LYS A 73 -1.11 0.70 7.98
CA LYS A 73 -0.13 1.71 7.55
C LYS A 73 0.76 1.19 6.45
N THR A 74 1.17 2.08 5.55
CA THR A 74 2.08 1.77 4.44
C THR A 74 3.39 2.53 4.56
N ARG A 75 4.51 1.90 4.20
CA ARG A 75 5.83 2.54 4.17
C ARG A 75 6.57 2.23 2.87
N PRO A 76 7.36 3.17 2.31
CA PRO A 76 8.11 2.92 1.09
C PRO A 76 9.04 1.72 1.24
N MET A 77 9.05 0.85 0.22
CA MET A 77 10.05 -0.18 0.10
C MET A 77 11.31 0.48 -0.46
N TYR A 78 12.16 1.00 0.42
CA TYR A 78 13.43 1.57 0.01
C TYR A 78 14.36 0.45 -0.46
N ASP A 79 14.64 0.44 -1.75
CA ASP A 79 15.75 -0.33 -2.29
C ASP A 79 17.05 0.34 -1.85
N LYS A 80 17.84 -0.34 -1.02
CA LYS A 80 19.16 0.15 -0.54
C LYS A 80 20.09 0.52 -1.72
N ALA A 81 19.82 0.04 -2.94
CA ALA A 81 20.56 0.40 -4.15
C ALA A 81 20.41 1.87 -4.58
N LEU A 82 19.33 2.56 -4.23
CA LEU A 82 19.11 3.96 -4.63
C LEU A 82 19.87 4.98 -3.75
N LEU A 83 20.14 4.63 -2.50
CA LEU A 83 20.93 5.47 -1.57
C LEU A 83 22.42 5.52 -1.93
N ARG A 84 22.95 4.50 -2.61
CA ARG A 84 24.36 4.45 -3.05
C ARG A 84 24.68 5.37 -4.22
N ARG A 85 23.69 5.80 -5.02
CA ARG A 85 23.88 6.66 -6.19
C ARG A 85 23.85 8.16 -5.90
N LYS A 86 23.51 8.56 -4.67
CA LYS A 86 23.57 9.98 -4.22
C LYS A 86 24.81 10.31 -3.38
N GLY A 87 25.78 9.39 -3.32
CA GLY A 87 27.03 9.56 -2.56
C GLY A 87 28.27 9.15 -3.35
N ALA A 88 28.28 9.37 -4.67
CA ALA A 88 29.44 9.23 -5.54
C ALA A 88 29.61 10.51 -6.37
#